data_AF-A0A935AMR4-F1
#
_entry.id   AF-A0A935AMR4-F1
#
_cell.length_a   1.000
_cell.length_b   1.000
_cell.length_c   1.000
_cell.angle_alpha   90.00
_cell.angle_beta   90.00
_cell.angle_gamma   90.00
#
_symmetry.space_group_name_H-M   'P 1'
#
loop_
_entity.id
_entity.type
_entity.pdbx_description
1 polymer ?
#
loop_
_entity_poly.entity_id
_entity_poly.type
_entity_poly.pdbx_seq_one_letter_code
_entity_poly.pdbx_strand_id
1 'polypeptide(L)'
;MERKEAIIVDVPSDVYQQIAAKAVRYALISVGFTYNRMEKEVIMTRIENIAKGKIAEGLFSYYCESVDIGPDFDACTTPFWMPDQRDFLWYDGEWDIKNNFITCSDSDFDTLDFTSLPALIPNKFDGDQWSKRNDQYHKKSRYTAYLFTFMRLKPDDKKFVKIFLTEDQLKFIANTGTRLGPAYHGRMPFEEGWFFEQLNERGGAYRYSLSYYPEFIITASANARYWSLFENTSVHDESVYQNYESSPWYHKSETILRFLNGILVTRIRNKTCPVALLPAFSMIVEKYKA
;
A
#
# COMPACT_ATOMS: atom_id res chain seq x y z
N MET A 1 -20.15 -11.48 18.58
CA MET A 1 -20.14 -10.62 17.38
C MET A 1 -19.07 -11.19 16.49
N GLU A 2 -19.45 -12.01 15.51
CA GLU A 2 -18.48 -12.70 14.65
C GLU A 2 -17.71 -11.66 13.82
N ARG A 3 -16.38 -11.78 13.78
CA ARG A 3 -15.46 -10.97 12.95
C ARG A 3 -15.63 -11.27 11.44
N LYS A 4 -16.87 -11.45 10.95
CA LYS A 4 -17.17 -11.98 9.60
C LYS A 4 -16.80 -11.04 8.45
N GLU A 5 -16.53 -9.77 8.73
CA GLU A 5 -16.32 -8.76 7.69
C GLU A 5 -14.85 -8.42 7.43
N ALA A 6 -13.93 -8.74 8.35
CA ALA A 6 -12.50 -8.50 8.18
C ALA A 6 -11.69 -9.79 8.40
N ILE A 7 -10.70 -10.00 7.56
CA ILE A 7 -9.80 -11.15 7.63
C ILE A 7 -8.48 -10.68 8.24
N ILE A 8 -8.09 -11.26 9.38
CA ILE A 8 -6.75 -11.08 9.95
C ILE A 8 -5.91 -12.25 9.46
N VAL A 9 -4.84 -11.95 8.72
CA VAL A 9 -4.00 -12.96 8.09
C VAL A 9 -2.92 -13.42 9.06
N ASP A 10 -2.89 -14.70 9.38
CA ASP A 10 -1.84 -15.33 10.18
C ASP A 10 -0.66 -15.72 9.27
N VAL A 11 0.49 -15.08 9.48
CA VAL A 11 1.67 -15.23 8.63
C VAL A 11 2.85 -15.71 9.47
N PRO A 12 3.42 -16.88 9.18
CA PRO A 12 4.64 -17.34 9.81
C PRO A 12 5.78 -16.32 9.67
N SER A 13 6.57 -16.15 10.74
CA SER A 13 7.60 -15.11 10.80
C SER A 13 8.69 -15.27 9.74
N ASP A 14 9.02 -16.50 9.36
CA ASP A 14 9.98 -16.81 8.30
C ASP A 14 9.44 -16.43 6.91
N VAL A 15 8.14 -16.68 6.65
CA VAL A 15 7.46 -16.24 5.43
C VAL A 15 7.41 -14.72 5.37
N TYR A 16 7.04 -14.05 6.47
CA TYR A 16 7.02 -12.60 6.55
C TYR A 16 8.42 -12.02 6.27
N GLN A 17 9.47 -12.61 6.84
CA GLN A 17 10.85 -12.21 6.61
C GLN A 17 11.24 -12.33 5.14
N GLN A 18 10.82 -13.40 4.45
CA GLN A 18 11.06 -13.57 3.01
C GLN A 18 10.33 -12.52 2.17
N ILE A 19 9.06 -12.22 2.50
CA ILE A 19 8.27 -11.15 1.86
C ILE A 19 8.97 -9.80 2.05
N ALA A 20 9.38 -9.49 3.28
CA ALA A 20 10.10 -8.26 3.58
C ALA A 20 11.44 -8.15 2.85
N ALA A 21 12.18 -9.26 2.71
CA ALA A 21 13.43 -9.29 1.95
C ALA A 21 13.23 -8.87 0.49
N LYS A 22 12.22 -9.47 -0.17
CA LYS A 22 11.86 -9.16 -1.57
C LYS A 22 11.39 -7.71 -1.71
N ALA A 23 10.53 -7.25 -0.80
CA ALA A 23 10.00 -5.90 -0.80
C ALA A 23 11.09 -4.83 -0.59
N VAL A 24 12.02 -5.03 0.36
CA VAL A 24 13.16 -4.13 0.58
C VAL A 24 14.07 -4.10 -0.64
N ARG A 25 14.37 -5.28 -1.22
CA ARG A 25 15.18 -5.37 -2.43
C ARG A 25 14.54 -4.57 -3.58
N TYR A 26 13.24 -4.76 -3.83
CA TYR A 26 12.51 -4.01 -4.85
C TYR A 26 12.52 -2.51 -4.58
N ALA A 27 12.30 -2.09 -3.33
CA ALA A 27 12.27 -0.68 -2.96
C ALA A 27 13.60 0.04 -3.23
N LEU A 28 14.74 -0.63 -2.99
CA LEU A 28 16.06 -0.04 -3.22
C LEU A 28 16.30 0.24 -4.71
N ILE A 29 15.93 -0.68 -5.59
CA ILE A 29 16.20 -0.54 -7.03
C ILE A 29 15.18 0.35 -7.75
N SER A 30 13.91 0.34 -7.32
CA SER A 30 12.83 1.06 -7.99
C SER A 30 12.71 2.53 -7.56
N VAL A 31 13.18 2.92 -6.36
CA VAL A 31 12.91 4.26 -5.80
C VAL A 31 13.29 5.41 -6.74
N GLY A 32 14.36 5.28 -7.51
CA GLY A 32 14.82 6.27 -8.49
C GLY A 32 13.84 6.54 -9.64
N PHE A 33 12.91 5.62 -9.90
CA PHE A 33 11.92 5.69 -11.00
C PHE A 33 10.52 6.03 -10.55
N THR A 34 10.25 5.95 -9.24
CA THR A 34 8.90 6.17 -8.69
C THR A 34 8.54 7.65 -8.47
N TYR A 35 9.43 8.61 -8.78
CA TYR A 35 9.16 10.04 -8.55
C TYR A 35 10.02 11.02 -9.38
N ASN A 36 9.44 12.17 -9.73
CA ASN A 36 10.12 13.29 -10.39
C ASN A 36 10.84 14.16 -9.34
N ARG A 37 12.19 14.19 -9.39
CA ARG A 37 13.10 15.11 -8.67
C ARG A 37 13.03 15.00 -7.14
N MET A 38 14.06 14.42 -6.52
CA MET A 38 14.14 14.34 -5.05
C MET A 38 15.35 15.09 -4.50
N GLU A 39 15.11 15.86 -3.44
CA GLU A 39 16.11 16.22 -2.44
C GLU A 39 16.54 14.94 -1.70
N LYS A 40 17.84 14.80 -1.40
CA LYS A 40 18.43 13.57 -0.83
C LYS A 40 17.74 13.11 0.46
N GLU A 41 17.20 14.04 1.24
CA GLU A 41 16.60 13.83 2.57
C GLU A 41 15.27 13.04 2.51
N VAL A 42 14.64 12.94 1.34
CA VAL A 42 13.34 12.26 1.18
C VAL A 42 13.47 10.78 0.77
N ILE A 43 14.65 10.37 0.29
CA ILE A 43 14.86 9.05 -0.33
C ILE A 43 14.62 7.89 0.65
N MET A 44 15.14 7.97 1.87
CA MET A 44 14.96 6.89 2.86
C MET A 44 13.49 6.67 3.21
N THR A 45 12.76 7.76 3.48
CA THR A 45 11.32 7.70 3.73
C THR A 45 10.58 7.08 2.55
N ARG A 46 11.01 7.36 1.31
CA ARG A 46 10.41 6.78 0.11
C ARG A 46 10.70 5.29 -0.02
N ILE A 47 11.94 4.85 0.19
CA ILE A 47 12.31 3.43 0.19
C ILE A 47 11.47 2.69 1.24
N GLU A 48 11.37 3.22 2.46
CA GLU A 48 10.54 2.63 3.52
C GLU A 48 9.06 2.52 3.09
N ASN A 49 8.50 3.53 2.43
CA ASN A 49 7.12 3.51 1.96
C ASN A 49 6.88 2.50 0.82
N ILE A 50 7.80 2.38 -0.13
CA ILE A 50 7.71 1.38 -1.21
C ILE A 50 7.82 -0.02 -0.60
N ALA A 51 8.78 -0.26 0.30
CA ALA A 51 8.94 -1.54 0.97
C ALA A 51 7.67 -1.91 1.76
N LYS A 52 7.09 -0.97 2.48
CA LYS A 52 5.81 -1.16 3.19
C LYS A 52 4.65 -1.54 2.28
N GLY A 53 4.53 -0.89 1.12
CA GLY A 53 3.52 -1.24 0.10
C GLY A 53 3.71 -2.65 -0.43
N LYS A 54 4.94 -2.99 -0.87
CA LYS A 54 5.27 -4.32 -1.39
C LYS A 54 5.19 -5.43 -0.34
N ILE A 55 5.40 -5.12 0.94
CA ILE A 55 5.11 -6.05 2.04
C ILE A 55 3.61 -6.36 2.07
N ALA A 56 2.74 -5.36 2.02
CA ALA A 56 1.29 -5.58 2.01
C ALA A 56 0.82 -6.41 0.80
N GLU A 57 1.36 -6.15 -0.40
CA GLU A 57 1.10 -6.97 -1.59
C GLU A 57 1.54 -8.43 -1.40
N GLY A 58 2.75 -8.66 -0.86
CA GLY A 58 3.25 -10.01 -0.60
C GLY A 58 2.46 -10.75 0.48
N LEU A 59 1.99 -10.05 1.52
CA LEU A 59 1.13 -10.63 2.57
C LEU A 59 -0.24 -11.01 2.00
N PHE A 60 -0.77 -10.21 1.07
CA PHE A 60 -1.99 -10.55 0.36
C PHE A 60 -1.80 -11.76 -0.58
N SER A 61 -0.70 -11.83 -1.33
CA SER A 61 -0.36 -13.00 -2.14
C SER A 61 -0.30 -14.27 -1.30
N TYR A 62 0.37 -14.21 -0.14
CA TYR A 62 0.41 -15.34 0.80
C TYR A 62 -0.99 -15.73 1.30
N TYR A 63 -1.83 -14.76 1.66
CA TYR A 63 -3.22 -15.03 2.02
C TYR A 63 -3.95 -15.78 0.90
N CYS A 64 -3.84 -15.30 -0.33
CA CYS A 64 -4.47 -15.93 -1.50
C CYS A 64 -4.07 -17.40 -1.65
N GLU A 65 -2.77 -17.70 -1.55
CA GLU A 65 -2.25 -19.07 -1.58
C GLU A 65 -2.78 -19.93 -0.43
N SER A 66 -2.76 -19.40 0.79
CA SER A 66 -3.21 -20.13 2.00
C SER A 66 -4.68 -20.52 1.97
N VAL A 67 -5.50 -19.81 1.18
CA VAL A 67 -6.93 -20.07 1.05
C VAL A 67 -7.29 -20.60 -0.34
N ASP A 68 -6.33 -20.90 -1.20
CA ASP A 68 -6.56 -21.43 -2.56
C ASP A 68 -7.46 -20.52 -3.42
N ILE A 69 -7.16 -19.22 -3.46
CA ILE A 69 -7.64 -18.34 -4.52
C ILE A 69 -6.46 -17.97 -5.42
N GLY A 70 -6.65 -18.04 -6.73
CA GLY A 70 -5.61 -17.78 -7.71
C GLY A 70 -5.76 -16.45 -8.47
N PRO A 71 -5.52 -15.28 -7.84
CA PRO A 71 -5.20 -14.07 -8.57
C PRO A 71 -3.90 -14.23 -9.38
N ASP A 72 -3.84 -13.57 -10.52
CA ASP A 72 -2.67 -13.52 -11.38
C ASP A 72 -1.87 -12.23 -11.10
N PHE A 73 -0.90 -12.33 -10.19
CA PHE A 73 0.03 -11.25 -9.86
C PHE A 73 1.11 -11.09 -10.96
N ASP A 74 1.50 -12.19 -11.61
CA ASP A 74 2.56 -12.21 -12.61
C ASP A 74 2.18 -11.41 -13.85
N ALA A 75 0.92 -11.49 -14.29
CA ALA A 75 0.42 -10.70 -15.43
C ALA A 75 0.52 -9.19 -15.20
N CYS A 76 0.48 -8.74 -13.95
CA CYS A 76 0.59 -7.33 -13.57
C CYS A 76 2.02 -6.90 -13.23
N THR A 77 2.98 -7.83 -13.22
CA THR A 77 4.37 -7.52 -12.87
C THR A 77 5.01 -6.59 -13.90
N THR A 78 5.43 -5.42 -13.43
CA THR A 78 6.14 -4.41 -14.20
C THR A 78 7.63 -4.43 -13.87
N PRO A 79 8.52 -4.16 -14.85
CA PRO A 79 9.93 -3.93 -14.57
C PRO A 79 10.10 -2.78 -13.58
N PHE A 80 11.11 -2.85 -12.69
CA PHE A 80 11.35 -1.86 -11.61
C PHE A 80 11.49 -0.39 -12.06
N TRP A 81 11.72 -0.16 -13.36
CA TRP A 81 11.93 1.14 -13.97
C TRP A 81 10.70 1.67 -14.72
N MET A 82 9.61 0.90 -14.77
CA MET A 82 8.34 1.28 -15.38
C MET A 82 7.28 1.58 -14.31
N PRO A 83 6.30 2.44 -14.59
CA PRO A 83 5.15 2.60 -13.71
C PRO A 83 4.37 1.28 -13.57
N ASP A 84 4.03 0.93 -12.33
CA ASP A 84 3.13 -0.18 -12.03
C ASP A 84 1.75 0.09 -12.66
N GLN A 85 1.17 -0.95 -13.27
CA GLN A 85 -0.16 -0.86 -13.87
C GLN A 85 -1.22 -1.09 -12.80
N ARG A 86 -1.23 -2.29 -12.22
CA ARG A 86 -2.13 -2.82 -11.20
C ARG A 86 -1.37 -3.81 -10.33
N ASP A 87 -1.93 -4.24 -9.22
CA ASP A 87 -1.27 -5.21 -8.34
C ASP A 87 -1.57 -6.66 -8.73
N PHE A 88 -2.77 -6.97 -9.23
CA PHE A 88 -3.14 -8.31 -9.72
C PHE A 88 -4.38 -8.34 -10.62
N LEU A 89 -4.53 -9.43 -11.38
CA LEU A 89 -5.77 -9.74 -12.10
C LEU A 89 -6.57 -10.80 -11.38
N TRP A 90 -7.88 -10.59 -11.24
CA TRP A 90 -8.77 -11.59 -10.66
C TRP A 90 -10.22 -11.37 -11.08
N TYR A 91 -10.91 -12.44 -11.50
CA TYR A 91 -12.30 -12.42 -11.98
C TYR A 91 -12.59 -11.34 -13.04
N ASP A 92 -11.81 -11.33 -14.12
CA ASP A 92 -11.88 -10.30 -15.18
C ASP A 92 -11.69 -8.86 -14.66
N GLY A 93 -11.21 -8.67 -13.44
CA GLY A 93 -10.92 -7.36 -12.87
C GLY A 93 -9.42 -7.11 -12.78
N GLU A 94 -9.04 -5.84 -12.89
CA GLU A 94 -7.70 -5.39 -12.46
C GLU A 94 -7.79 -4.75 -11.09
N TRP A 95 -6.96 -5.22 -10.17
CA TRP A 95 -7.07 -4.88 -8.77
C TRP A 95 -5.84 -4.14 -8.27
N ASP A 96 -6.09 -3.16 -7.41
CA ASP A 96 -5.08 -2.37 -6.72
C ASP A 96 -5.34 -2.50 -5.20
N ILE A 97 -4.30 -2.80 -4.44
CA ILE A 97 -4.31 -2.88 -2.99
C ILE A 97 -4.03 -1.48 -2.41
N LYS A 98 -4.95 -1.01 -1.57
CA LYS A 98 -4.83 0.25 -0.84
C LYS A 98 -4.58 -0.05 0.63
N ASN A 99 -3.30 -0.25 0.93
CA ASN A 99 -2.86 -0.52 2.30
C ASN A 99 -2.72 0.77 3.12
N ASN A 100 -3.32 0.78 4.31
CA ASN A 100 -3.20 1.85 5.29
C ASN A 100 -2.61 1.34 6.61
N PHE A 101 -2.17 2.25 7.47
CA PHE A 101 -1.61 1.90 8.77
C PHE A 101 -2.50 2.40 9.89
N ILE A 102 -2.85 1.50 10.81
CA ILE A 102 -3.51 1.85 12.07
C ILE A 102 -2.49 1.79 13.20
N THR A 103 -2.58 2.68 14.18
CA THR A 103 -1.74 2.68 15.38
C THR A 103 -2.63 2.48 16.60
N CYS A 104 -2.50 1.35 17.29
CA CYS A 104 -3.34 1.02 18.44
C CYS A 104 -2.67 0.01 19.38
N SER A 105 -3.02 0.08 20.68
CA SER A 105 -2.59 -0.90 21.70
C SER A 105 -3.27 -2.26 21.50
N ASP A 106 -2.81 -3.31 22.19
CA ASP A 106 -3.41 -4.66 22.05
C ASP A 106 -4.88 -4.65 22.47
N SER A 107 -5.21 -3.97 23.58
CA SER A 107 -6.60 -3.81 24.04
C SER A 107 -7.48 -3.04 23.06
N ASP A 108 -6.93 -2.01 22.41
CA ASP A 108 -7.68 -1.25 21.41
C ASP A 108 -7.91 -2.09 20.16
N PHE A 109 -6.93 -2.88 19.75
CA PHE A 109 -7.04 -3.74 18.57
C PHE A 109 -8.04 -4.87 18.76
N ASP A 110 -8.07 -5.50 19.93
CA ASP A 110 -8.99 -6.60 20.25
C ASP A 110 -10.47 -6.17 20.20
N THR A 111 -10.71 -4.88 20.46
CA THR A 111 -12.05 -4.26 20.48
C THR A 111 -12.34 -3.40 19.26
N LEU A 112 -11.39 -3.26 18.33
CA LEU A 112 -11.54 -2.40 17.15
C LEU A 112 -12.56 -2.99 16.18
N ASP A 113 -13.55 -2.18 15.83
CA ASP A 113 -14.45 -2.48 14.73
C ASP A 113 -13.81 -2.09 13.39
N PHE A 114 -13.34 -3.10 12.65
CA PHE A 114 -12.70 -2.90 11.34
C PHE A 114 -13.65 -2.34 10.27
N THR A 115 -14.96 -2.45 10.44
CA THR A 115 -15.95 -1.91 9.52
C THR A 115 -16.03 -0.38 9.60
N SER A 116 -15.64 0.17 10.76
CA SER A 116 -15.51 1.61 10.98
C SER A 116 -14.25 2.21 10.36
N LEU A 117 -13.34 1.40 9.79
CA LEU A 117 -12.14 1.94 9.16
C LEU A 117 -12.46 2.70 7.86
N PRO A 118 -11.66 3.70 7.47
CA PRO A 118 -11.87 4.43 6.23
C PRO A 118 -11.25 3.70 5.04
N ALA A 119 -12.04 3.52 3.98
CA ALA A 119 -11.54 3.15 2.67
C ALA A 119 -10.94 4.39 2.00
N LEU A 120 -9.60 4.48 1.95
CA LEU A 120 -8.89 5.68 1.47
C LEU A 120 -8.27 5.46 0.09
N ILE A 121 -8.56 6.37 -0.84
CA ILE A 121 -7.92 6.44 -2.16
C ILE A 121 -7.27 7.82 -2.33
N PRO A 122 -5.95 7.91 -2.62
CA PRO A 122 -5.26 9.16 -2.86
C PRO A 122 -5.91 10.02 -3.95
N ASN A 123 -6.13 11.30 -3.63
CA ASN A 123 -6.75 12.29 -4.52
C ASN A 123 -6.08 13.67 -4.35
N LYS A 124 -4.76 13.74 -4.51
CA LYS A 124 -3.99 14.98 -4.31
C LYS A 124 -4.13 15.99 -5.44
N PHE A 125 -4.22 15.51 -6.69
CA PHE A 125 -4.27 16.33 -7.90
C PHE A 125 -4.86 15.50 -9.06
N ASP A 126 -5.21 16.17 -10.16
CA ASP A 126 -5.70 15.52 -11.38
C ASP A 126 -4.59 14.67 -12.01
N GLY A 127 -4.78 13.35 -12.06
CA GLY A 127 -3.74 12.38 -12.44
C GLY A 127 -3.26 11.49 -11.29
N ASP A 128 -3.73 11.73 -10.05
CA ASP A 128 -3.52 10.83 -8.91
C ASP A 128 -4.43 9.58 -8.98
N GLN A 129 -4.29 8.66 -8.03
CA GLN A 129 -4.94 7.33 -8.05
C GLN A 129 -6.47 7.39 -8.24
N TRP A 130 -7.16 8.34 -7.59
CA TRP A 130 -8.60 8.50 -7.80
C TRP A 130 -8.97 8.79 -9.26
N SER A 131 -8.21 9.64 -9.95
CA SER A 131 -8.49 9.97 -11.36
C SER A 131 -8.34 8.76 -12.30
N LYS A 132 -7.40 7.86 -11.97
CA LYS A 132 -7.08 6.63 -12.73
C LYS A 132 -7.92 5.42 -12.35
N ARG A 133 -8.90 5.59 -11.46
CA ARG A 133 -9.69 4.49 -10.89
C ARG A 133 -10.48 3.69 -11.92
N ASN A 134 -10.66 4.19 -13.14
CA ASN A 134 -11.35 3.49 -14.23
C ASN A 134 -10.42 3.14 -15.40
N ASP A 135 -9.13 3.46 -15.31
CA ASP A 135 -8.17 3.13 -16.37
C ASP A 135 -7.95 1.62 -16.41
N GLN A 136 -7.96 1.02 -17.59
CA GLN A 136 -7.73 -0.41 -17.77
C GLN A 136 -6.51 -0.61 -18.65
N TYR A 137 -5.59 -1.48 -18.22
CA TYR A 137 -4.34 -1.75 -18.94
C TYR A 137 -4.34 -3.13 -19.62
N HIS A 138 -5.18 -4.05 -19.17
CA HIS A 138 -5.25 -5.43 -19.66
C HIS A 138 -6.52 -5.64 -20.49
N LYS A 139 -6.33 -6.04 -21.76
CA LYS A 139 -7.43 -6.17 -22.76
C LYS A 139 -8.59 -7.08 -22.36
N LYS A 140 -8.36 -8.05 -21.47
CA LYS A 140 -9.37 -9.01 -21.03
C LYS A 140 -10.19 -8.51 -19.83
N SER A 141 -9.73 -7.45 -19.17
CA SER A 141 -10.35 -6.95 -17.96
C SER A 141 -11.62 -6.15 -18.29
N ARG A 142 -12.64 -6.31 -17.45
CA ARG A 142 -13.97 -5.71 -17.56
C ARG A 142 -14.20 -4.58 -16.57
N TYR A 143 -13.41 -4.55 -15.50
CA TYR A 143 -13.49 -3.52 -14.48
C TYR A 143 -12.15 -3.34 -13.78
N THR A 144 -12.06 -2.25 -13.03
CA THR A 144 -11.03 -1.98 -12.03
C THR A 144 -11.63 -2.11 -10.64
N ALA A 145 -10.83 -2.53 -9.68
CA ALA A 145 -11.24 -2.63 -8.29
C ALA A 145 -10.12 -2.22 -7.35
N TYR A 146 -10.51 -1.75 -6.17
CA TYR A 146 -9.62 -1.49 -5.05
C TYR A 146 -9.92 -2.46 -3.92
N LEU A 147 -8.87 -3.06 -3.37
CA LEU A 147 -8.91 -3.82 -2.13
C LEU A 147 -8.35 -2.98 -0.99
N PHE A 148 -9.12 -2.78 0.07
CA PHE A 148 -8.67 -2.01 1.24
C PHE A 148 -8.09 -2.95 2.28
N THR A 149 -6.85 -2.67 2.66
CA THR A 149 -6.12 -3.44 3.66
C THR A 149 -5.50 -2.52 4.69
N PHE A 150 -5.19 -3.08 5.86
CA PHE A 150 -4.58 -2.36 6.96
C PHE A 150 -3.46 -3.17 7.56
N MET A 151 -2.45 -2.47 8.06
CA MET A 151 -1.40 -3.04 8.89
C MET A 151 -1.38 -2.37 10.24
N ARG A 152 -1.30 -3.17 11.30
CA ARG A 152 -1.27 -2.68 12.67
C ARG A 152 0.14 -2.30 13.11
N LEU A 153 0.32 -1.04 13.47
CA LEU A 153 1.55 -0.52 14.05
C LEU A 153 1.43 -0.41 15.57
N LYS A 154 2.54 -0.68 16.26
CA LYS A 154 2.66 -0.45 17.70
C LYS A 154 2.79 1.07 17.97
N PRO A 155 2.09 1.61 18.99
CA PRO A 155 2.21 3.02 19.37
C PRO A 155 3.66 3.47 19.62
N ASP A 156 4.44 2.62 20.27
CA ASP A 156 5.82 2.91 20.69
C ASP A 156 6.88 2.63 19.60
N ASP A 157 6.55 1.84 18.58
CA ASP A 157 7.43 1.62 17.42
C ASP A 157 6.62 1.58 16.13
N LYS A 158 6.49 2.74 15.46
CA LYS A 158 5.82 2.86 14.15
C LYS A 158 6.71 2.42 12.97
N LYS A 159 7.97 2.08 13.21
CA LYS A 159 8.94 1.69 12.19
C LYS A 159 9.28 0.21 12.31
N PHE A 160 8.31 -0.63 11.94
CA PHE A 160 8.47 -2.08 11.99
C PHE A 160 9.57 -2.58 11.04
N VAL A 161 9.78 -1.92 9.90
CA VAL A 161 10.88 -2.20 8.97
C VAL A 161 11.91 -1.08 9.03
N LYS A 162 13.18 -1.46 9.26
CA LYS A 162 14.33 -0.54 9.30
C LYS A 162 15.36 -1.01 8.28
N ILE A 163 15.81 -0.10 7.42
CA ILE A 163 16.79 -0.38 6.37
C ILE A 163 18.05 0.44 6.70
N PHE A 164 19.20 -0.23 6.70
CA PHE A 164 20.49 0.35 7.05
C PHE A 164 21.34 0.48 5.80
N LEU A 165 21.65 1.71 5.42
CA LEU A 165 22.48 2.07 4.28
C LEU A 165 23.57 3.05 4.73
N THR A 166 24.75 2.94 4.12
CA THR A 166 25.80 3.95 4.28
C THR A 166 25.45 5.22 3.52
N GLU A 167 26.11 6.34 3.83
CA GLU A 167 25.93 7.57 3.05
C GLU A 167 26.27 7.39 1.57
N ASP A 168 27.27 6.57 1.25
CA ASP A 168 27.70 6.36 -0.14
C ASP A 168 26.72 5.47 -0.91
N GLN A 169 26.10 4.50 -0.24
CA GLN A 169 24.96 3.76 -0.78
C GLN A 169 23.76 4.69 -1.07
N LEU A 170 23.44 5.58 -0.13
CA LEU A 170 22.38 6.57 -0.32
C LEU A 170 22.67 7.54 -1.46
N LYS A 171 23.91 8.03 -1.57
CA LYS A 171 24.35 8.88 -2.69
C LYS A 171 24.23 8.14 -4.01
N PHE A 172 24.58 6.86 -4.07
CA PHE A 172 24.43 6.05 -5.28
C PHE A 172 22.97 5.90 -5.69
N ILE A 173 22.09 5.52 -4.77
CA ILE A 173 20.64 5.40 -5.03
C ILE A 173 20.04 6.75 -5.45
N ALA A 174 20.46 7.85 -4.81
CA ALA A 174 20.02 9.19 -5.22
C ALA A 174 20.44 9.53 -6.66
N ASN A 175 21.64 9.12 -7.05
CA ASN A 175 22.20 9.40 -8.36
C ASN A 175 21.59 8.54 -9.48
N THR A 176 21.01 7.38 -9.19
CA THR A 176 20.33 6.59 -10.23
C THR A 176 19.10 7.33 -10.76
N GLY A 177 18.30 7.95 -9.87
CA GLY A 177 17.13 8.74 -10.27
C GLY A 177 17.48 10.04 -11.02
N THR A 178 18.57 10.72 -10.65
CA THR A 178 18.96 11.99 -11.30
C THR A 178 19.62 11.80 -12.66
N ARG A 179 20.41 10.72 -12.85
CA ARG A 179 21.11 10.44 -14.11
C ARG A 179 20.20 10.04 -15.26
N LEU A 180 19.01 9.52 -14.97
CA LEU A 180 18.12 8.95 -15.98
C LEU A 180 17.01 9.93 -16.44
N GLY A 181 16.82 11.04 -15.71
CA GLY A 181 15.92 12.13 -16.07
C GLY A 181 14.45 11.73 -16.25
N PRO A 182 13.56 12.66 -16.62
CA PRO A 182 12.15 12.38 -16.93
C PRO A 182 11.97 11.62 -18.27
N ALA A 183 13.02 11.52 -19.07
CA ALA A 183 13.00 11.02 -20.45
C ALA A 183 13.48 9.57 -20.52
N TYR A 184 12.93 8.71 -19.67
CA TYR A 184 13.33 7.32 -19.70
C TYR A 184 12.64 6.58 -20.87
N HIS A 185 13.40 6.44 -21.97
CA HIS A 185 12.94 6.03 -23.32
C HIS A 185 12.59 4.53 -23.45
N GLY A 186 11.81 3.95 -22.53
CA GLY A 186 11.21 2.63 -22.71
C GLY A 186 12.19 1.45 -22.81
N ARG A 187 13.44 1.58 -22.34
CA ARG A 187 14.46 0.50 -22.30
C ARG A 187 14.91 0.24 -20.87
N MET A 188 15.61 -0.83 -20.51
CA MET A 188 16.09 -1.02 -19.12
C MET A 188 17.35 -0.19 -18.81
N PRO A 189 17.45 0.49 -17.63
CA PRO A 189 18.51 1.48 -17.39
C PRO A 189 19.83 0.86 -16.99
N PHE A 190 19.74 -0.26 -16.30
CA PHE A 190 20.83 -1.09 -15.84
C PHE A 190 20.26 -2.45 -15.46
N GLU A 191 21.11 -3.46 -15.44
CA GLU A 191 20.76 -4.78 -14.94
C GLU A 191 20.63 -4.75 -13.40
N GLU A 192 19.73 -5.59 -12.88
CA GLU A 192 19.54 -5.71 -11.43
C GLU A 192 20.83 -6.16 -10.72
N GLY A 193 21.55 -7.13 -11.29
CA GLY A 193 22.83 -7.61 -10.74
C GLY A 193 23.84 -6.48 -10.58
N TRP A 194 24.07 -5.72 -11.65
CA TRP A 194 24.96 -4.56 -11.64
C TRP A 194 24.57 -3.54 -10.56
N PHE A 195 23.28 -3.25 -10.38
CA PHE A 195 22.84 -2.27 -9.37
C PHE A 195 23.25 -2.70 -7.95
N PHE A 196 23.03 -3.98 -7.60
CA PHE A 196 23.35 -4.47 -6.27
C PHE A 196 24.85 -4.69 -6.05
N GLU A 197 25.60 -5.04 -7.10
CA GLU A 197 27.07 -5.05 -7.05
C GLU A 197 27.61 -3.66 -6.71
N GLN A 198 27.15 -2.64 -7.44
CA GLN A 198 27.53 -1.25 -7.20
C GLN A 198 27.09 -0.74 -5.81
N LEU A 199 25.91 -1.13 -5.35
CA LEU A 199 25.46 -0.80 -4.00
C LEU A 199 26.37 -1.43 -2.93
N ASN A 200 26.79 -2.68 -3.14
CA ASN A 200 27.65 -3.41 -2.21
C ASN A 200 29.09 -2.87 -2.19
N GLU A 201 29.63 -2.43 -3.33
CA GLU A 201 30.96 -1.78 -3.38
C GLU A 201 31.06 -0.52 -2.51
N ARG A 202 29.92 0.13 -2.23
CA ARG A 202 29.84 1.42 -1.51
C ARG A 202 29.52 1.31 -0.02
N GLY A 203 29.45 0.09 0.52
CA GLY A 203 29.11 -0.09 1.94
C GLY A 203 28.97 -1.52 2.42
N GLY A 204 29.33 -2.51 1.60
CA GLY A 204 29.02 -3.92 1.82
C GLY A 204 27.54 -4.23 1.58
N ALA A 205 27.14 -5.46 1.91
CA ALA A 205 25.74 -5.87 1.81
C ALA A 205 24.85 -4.98 2.68
N TYR A 206 23.80 -4.41 2.07
CA TYR A 206 22.78 -3.68 2.81
C TYR A 206 22.12 -4.59 3.85
N ARG A 207 21.67 -4.00 4.95
CA ARG A 207 20.98 -4.74 6.01
C ARG A 207 19.60 -4.15 6.21
N TYR A 208 18.67 -4.99 6.63
CA TYR A 208 17.39 -4.53 7.14
C TYR A 208 16.99 -5.41 8.34
N SER A 209 16.12 -4.89 9.18
CA SER A 209 15.55 -5.62 10.31
C SER A 209 14.06 -5.37 10.41
N LEU A 210 13.33 -6.39 10.85
CA LEU A 210 11.96 -6.25 11.31
C LEU A 210 11.95 -6.17 12.84
N SER A 211 11.49 -5.07 13.42
CA SER A 211 11.32 -4.95 14.88
C SER A 211 10.21 -5.88 15.40
N TYR A 212 9.20 -6.12 14.56
CA TYR A 212 8.04 -6.97 14.80
C TYR A 212 7.33 -7.22 13.46
N TYR A 213 6.31 -8.06 13.48
CA TYR A 213 5.48 -8.42 12.32
C TYR A 213 4.08 -7.82 12.50
N PRO A 214 3.78 -6.67 11.88
CA PRO A 214 2.43 -6.11 11.87
C PRO A 214 1.37 -7.12 11.45
N GLU A 215 0.26 -7.18 12.18
CA GLU A 215 -0.93 -7.90 11.73
C GLU A 215 -1.43 -7.28 10.43
N PHE A 216 -1.76 -8.13 9.46
CA PHE A 216 -2.32 -7.73 8.17
C PHE A 216 -3.81 -8.01 8.15
N ILE A 217 -4.60 -6.98 7.87
CA ILE A 217 -6.06 -7.02 7.92
C ILE A 217 -6.60 -6.69 6.53
N ILE A 218 -7.43 -7.57 5.98
CA ILE A 218 -8.15 -7.37 4.73
C ILE A 218 -9.60 -7.06 5.09
N THR A 219 -10.17 -5.97 4.57
CA THR A 219 -11.54 -5.56 4.93
C THR A 219 -12.50 -5.67 3.75
N ALA A 220 -12.58 -4.65 2.91
CA ALA A 220 -13.58 -4.52 1.87
C ALA A 220 -12.95 -4.16 0.53
N SER A 221 -13.78 -4.18 -0.51
CA SER A 221 -13.37 -3.76 -1.84
C SER A 221 -14.39 -2.83 -2.50
N ALA A 222 -13.93 -2.07 -3.49
CA ALA A 222 -14.78 -1.20 -4.27
C ALA A 222 -14.43 -1.29 -5.76
N ASN A 223 -15.43 -1.11 -6.61
CA ASN A 223 -15.28 -0.97 -8.05
C ASN A 223 -16.20 0.17 -8.54
N ALA A 224 -16.35 0.29 -9.86
CA ALA A 224 -17.19 1.33 -10.48
C ALA A 224 -18.59 1.51 -9.90
N ARG A 225 -19.19 0.46 -9.32
CA ARG A 225 -20.53 0.53 -8.71
C ARG A 225 -20.57 1.35 -7.42
N TYR A 226 -19.43 1.54 -6.75
CA TYR A 226 -19.35 2.13 -5.42
C TYR A 226 -18.68 3.52 -5.41
N TRP A 227 -18.18 4.02 -6.55
CA TRP A 227 -17.48 5.31 -6.61
C TRP A 227 -18.31 6.50 -6.14
N SER A 228 -19.63 6.44 -6.25
CA SER A 228 -20.53 7.49 -5.76
C SER A 228 -20.60 7.59 -4.24
N LEU A 229 -20.09 6.60 -3.50
CA LEU A 229 -20.01 6.64 -2.04
C LEU A 229 -18.77 7.39 -1.55
N PHE A 230 -17.77 7.63 -2.40
CA PHE A 230 -16.50 8.19 -1.98
C PHE A 230 -16.50 9.73 -2.03
N GLU A 231 -16.22 10.32 -0.88
CA GLU A 231 -16.27 11.76 -0.67
C GLU A 231 -14.91 12.37 -0.37
N ASN A 232 -14.75 13.64 -0.74
CA ASN A 232 -13.48 14.33 -0.51
C ASN A 232 -13.33 14.71 0.96
N THR A 233 -12.09 14.66 1.46
CA THR A 233 -11.80 14.93 2.87
C THR A 233 -11.03 16.24 3.11
N SER A 234 -10.94 17.16 2.14
CA SER A 234 -10.20 18.41 2.39
C SER A 234 -10.99 19.36 3.28
N VAL A 235 -10.28 20.32 3.88
CA VAL A 235 -10.89 21.35 4.72
C VAL A 235 -11.92 22.22 3.98
N HIS A 236 -11.79 22.32 2.65
CA HIS A 236 -12.70 23.10 1.80
C HIS A 236 -13.88 22.30 1.27
N ASP A 237 -13.85 20.97 1.38
CA ASP A 237 -14.96 20.10 0.96
C ASP A 237 -16.00 19.98 2.08
N GLU A 238 -17.23 19.58 1.73
CA GLU A 238 -18.26 19.24 2.71
C GLU A 238 -17.80 18.10 3.62
N SER A 239 -18.21 18.15 4.90
CA SER A 239 -17.83 17.15 5.90
C SER A 239 -18.73 15.90 5.85
N VAL A 240 -18.75 15.21 4.71
CA VAL A 240 -19.54 13.99 4.54
C VAL A 240 -18.95 12.86 5.38
N TYR A 241 -19.80 12.13 6.11
CA TYR A 241 -19.43 11.07 7.07
C TYR A 241 -18.73 11.52 8.36
N GLN A 242 -18.57 12.82 8.63
CA GLN A 242 -17.83 13.29 9.81
C GLN A 242 -18.33 12.67 11.14
N ASN A 243 -19.61 12.30 11.23
CA ASN A 243 -20.22 11.66 12.40
C ASN A 243 -20.75 10.24 12.10
N TYR A 244 -20.16 9.53 11.12
CA TYR A 244 -20.58 8.18 10.74
C TYR A 244 -20.33 7.19 11.89
N GLU A 245 -21.42 6.72 12.52
CA GLU A 245 -21.51 5.73 13.62
C GLU A 245 -20.73 6.05 14.91
N SER A 246 -19.72 6.91 14.81
CA SER A 246 -18.89 7.45 15.88
C SER A 246 -18.87 8.97 15.71
N SER A 247 -19.00 9.69 16.83
CA SER A 247 -19.03 11.15 16.82
C SER A 247 -17.74 11.71 17.45
N PRO A 248 -16.81 12.25 16.66
CA PRO A 248 -16.73 12.22 15.19
C PRO A 248 -15.88 11.06 14.67
N TRP A 249 -16.28 10.54 13.51
CA TRP A 249 -15.60 9.49 12.76
C TRP A 249 -14.24 9.99 12.25
N TYR A 250 -14.18 11.24 11.81
CA TYR A 250 -12.92 11.89 11.49
C TYR A 250 -12.89 13.39 11.81
N HIS A 251 -11.66 13.88 11.96
CA HIS A 251 -11.34 15.29 12.06
C HIS A 251 -10.40 15.70 10.93
N LYS A 252 -10.74 16.79 10.25
CA LYS A 252 -9.90 17.41 9.22
C LYS A 252 -9.18 18.64 9.78
N SER A 253 -7.88 18.73 9.55
CA SER A 253 -7.09 19.96 9.64
C SER A 253 -6.44 20.24 8.28
N GLU A 254 -5.81 21.42 8.12
CA GLU A 254 -5.17 21.80 6.86
C GLU A 254 -4.11 20.79 6.39
N THR A 255 -3.46 20.10 7.32
CA THR A 255 -2.30 19.23 7.03
C THR A 255 -2.48 17.78 7.44
N ILE A 256 -3.51 17.46 8.25
CA ILE A 256 -3.70 16.15 8.85
C ILE A 256 -5.19 15.78 8.85
N LEU A 257 -5.48 14.54 8.48
CA LEU A 257 -6.77 13.90 8.62
C LEU A 257 -6.62 12.76 9.65
N ARG A 258 -7.47 12.79 10.68
CA ARG A 258 -7.48 11.78 11.77
C ARG A 258 -8.81 11.06 11.76
N PHE A 259 -8.78 9.73 11.68
CA PHE A 259 -9.96 8.88 11.81
C PHE A 259 -9.94 8.15 13.15
N LEU A 260 -11.13 7.85 13.68
CA LEU A 260 -11.32 7.02 14.88
C LEU A 260 -10.40 7.47 16.02
N ASN A 261 -10.50 8.74 16.41
CA ASN A 261 -9.68 9.36 17.47
C ASN A 261 -8.16 9.25 17.26
N GLY A 262 -7.71 9.14 16.01
CA GLY A 262 -6.29 9.11 15.65
C GLY A 262 -5.68 7.71 15.54
N ILE A 263 -6.51 6.65 15.57
CA ILE A 263 -6.08 5.29 15.23
C ILE A 263 -5.49 5.27 13.82
N LEU A 264 -6.11 5.97 12.87
CA LEU A 264 -5.55 6.20 11.54
C LEU A 264 -5.30 7.69 11.32
N VAL A 265 -4.09 8.01 10.86
CA VAL A 265 -3.69 9.38 10.54
C VAL A 265 -3.08 9.43 9.16
N THR A 266 -3.58 10.32 8.31
CA THR A 266 -3.02 10.58 6.98
C THR A 266 -2.79 12.07 6.76
N ARG A 267 -1.75 12.39 5.98
CA ARG A 267 -1.43 13.76 5.54
C ARG A 267 -1.79 14.01 4.08
N ILE A 268 -2.39 13.01 3.45
CA ILE A 268 -2.72 13.01 2.03
C ILE A 268 -4.20 13.36 1.90
N ARG A 269 -4.55 14.18 0.90
CA ARG A 269 -5.96 14.35 0.50
C ARG A 269 -6.44 13.04 -0.11
N ASN A 270 -7.57 12.52 0.38
CA ASN A 270 -8.15 11.29 -0.09
C ASN A 270 -9.60 11.49 -0.51
N LYS A 271 -10.06 10.55 -1.32
CA LYS A 271 -11.46 10.17 -1.44
C LYS A 271 -11.72 9.05 -0.43
N THR A 272 -12.79 9.17 0.36
CA THR A 272 -13.09 8.23 1.46
C THR A 272 -14.54 7.82 1.53
N CYS A 273 -14.79 6.61 2.02
CA CYS A 273 -16.05 6.21 2.63
C CYS A 273 -15.78 5.22 3.79
N PRO A 274 -16.73 5.00 4.71
CA PRO A 274 -16.62 3.92 5.70
C PRO A 274 -16.58 2.54 5.03
N VAL A 275 -15.72 1.65 5.52
CA VAL A 275 -15.60 0.26 5.04
C VAL A 275 -16.94 -0.49 5.15
N ALA A 276 -17.75 -0.21 6.16
CA ALA A 276 -19.10 -0.78 6.35
C ALA A 276 -20.06 -0.55 5.16
N LEU A 277 -19.80 0.45 4.31
CA LEU A 277 -20.61 0.72 3.12
C LEU A 277 -20.18 -0.06 1.88
N LEU A 278 -19.10 -0.85 2.00
CA LEU A 278 -18.48 -1.59 0.90
C LEU A 278 -18.64 -3.10 1.11
N PRO A 279 -18.67 -3.90 0.02
CA PRO A 279 -18.69 -5.36 0.15
C PRO A 279 -17.41 -5.85 0.81
N ALA A 280 -17.56 -6.59 1.91
CA ALA A 280 -16.48 -7.30 2.57
C ALA A 280 -15.78 -8.25 1.58
N PHE A 281 -14.45 -8.30 1.64
CA PHE A 281 -13.67 -9.15 0.74
C PHE A 281 -13.94 -10.64 0.98
N SER A 282 -14.22 -11.03 2.24
CA SER A 282 -14.63 -12.39 2.60
C SER A 282 -15.83 -12.87 1.79
N MET A 283 -16.86 -12.03 1.63
CA MET A 283 -18.06 -12.37 0.84
C MET A 283 -17.75 -12.57 -0.64
N ILE A 284 -16.78 -11.84 -1.17
CA ILE A 284 -16.33 -11.99 -2.56
C ILE A 284 -15.62 -13.33 -2.71
N VAL A 285 -14.69 -13.66 -1.80
CA VAL A 285 -13.99 -14.94 -1.79
C VAL A 285 -14.96 -16.11 -1.69
N GLU A 286 -15.91 -16.07 -0.77
CA GLU A 286 -16.92 -17.12 -0.58
C GLU A 286 -17.76 -17.35 -1.83
N LYS A 287 -18.25 -16.28 -2.45
CA LYS A 287 -19.06 -16.34 -3.68
C LYS A 287 -18.34 -17.05 -4.82
N TYR A 288 -17.02 -16.94 -4.86
CA TYR A 288 -16.19 -17.33 -5.99
C TYR A 288 -15.43 -18.64 -5.77
N LYS A 289 -15.37 -19.13 -4.53
CA LYS A 289 -14.96 -20.51 -4.21
C LYS A 289 -16.10 -21.52 -4.31
N ALA A 290 -17.36 -21.05 -4.20
CA ALA A 290 -18.56 -21.87 -4.37
C ALA A 290 -18.86 -22.17 -5.85
#